data_AF-A0A662Z215-F1
#
_entry.id   AF-A0A662Z215-F1
#
_cell.length_a   1.000
_cell.length_b   1.000
_cell.length_c   1.000
_cell.angle_alpha   90.00
_cell.angle_beta   90.00
_cell.angle_gamma   90.00
#
_symmetry.space_group_name_H-M   'P 1'
#
loop_
_entity.id
_entity.type
_entity.pdbx_description
1 polymer ?
#
loop_
_entity_poly.entity_id
_entity_poly.type
_entity_poly.pdbx_seq_one_letter_code
_entity_poly.pdbx_strand_id
1 'polypeptide(L)'
;MHANPEHEDTLSDNTLHLSVPLIHEVDTTITGVVSPTSFVYGDSVDAARFVQMDNMQCFFQPLNYTFQVINNGPSRLPGSTVHILLPNRLGSSGAEMLHVQETVVGQEKGNCTYHRNPTPCTIPQDQESIFHTIFAFFTKSGRKVVDCERPGRSCLIITCLLSSLAKEESRSIDVRILLNTEILKKDTSSVIQFVTRGSVMVDTNLRAVEVSNGLSEHTTVVFEALHNMEPRGYVVGWIIAISLLVGILIFLLLAVLLWKIGFFRRRYKEIIEAEKNRKDSDESWDWVQKSQ
;
A
#
# COMPACT_ATOMS: atom_id res chain seq x y z
N MET A 1 21.03 -38.80 -77.40
CA MET A 1 20.45 -38.01 -76.30
C MET A 1 20.17 -36.62 -76.85
N HIS A 2 18.90 -36.28 -77.11
CA HIS A 2 18.52 -34.95 -77.59
C HIS A 2 18.19 -34.10 -76.36
N ALA A 3 19.14 -33.29 -75.91
CA ALA A 3 18.84 -32.15 -75.07
C ALA A 3 18.36 -31.02 -75.98
N ASN A 4 17.26 -30.36 -75.64
CA ASN A 4 16.78 -29.20 -76.38
C ASN A 4 17.67 -28.00 -75.98
N PRO A 5 18.52 -27.48 -76.87
CA PRO A 5 19.38 -26.35 -76.53
C PRO A 5 18.51 -25.11 -76.32
N GLU A 6 18.72 -24.46 -75.19
CA GLU A 6 18.06 -23.20 -74.87
C GLU A 6 18.53 -22.08 -75.81
N HIS A 7 17.66 -21.12 -76.12
CA HIS A 7 17.99 -19.99 -77.00
C HIS A 7 18.98 -19.06 -76.30
N GLU A 8 20.01 -18.57 -77.01
CA GLU A 8 21.04 -17.67 -76.42
C GLU A 8 20.42 -16.42 -75.76
N ASP A 9 19.27 -15.98 -76.26
CA ASP A 9 18.54 -14.79 -75.78
C ASP A 9 17.78 -15.01 -74.47
N THR A 10 17.58 -16.26 -74.03
CA THR A 10 16.90 -16.58 -72.75
C THR A 10 17.87 -16.98 -71.64
N LEU A 11 19.15 -17.16 -71.94
CA LEU A 11 20.15 -17.61 -70.96
C LEU A 11 20.27 -16.71 -69.70
N SER A 12 19.80 -15.47 -69.76
CA SER A 12 19.91 -14.47 -68.69
C SER A 12 18.84 -14.56 -67.58
N ASP A 13 17.77 -15.35 -67.74
CA ASP A 13 16.69 -15.49 -66.75
C ASP A 13 16.79 -16.77 -65.88
N ASN A 14 17.86 -17.54 -66.07
CA ASN A 14 18.13 -18.82 -65.39
C ASN A 14 18.53 -18.67 -63.90
N THR A 15 18.53 -17.46 -63.35
CA THR A 15 18.90 -17.20 -61.95
C THR A 15 17.83 -16.42 -61.21
N LEU A 16 17.26 -17.06 -60.19
CA LEU A 16 16.36 -16.42 -59.23
C LEU A 16 17.07 -16.24 -57.89
N HIS A 17 17.26 -14.99 -57.48
CA HIS A 17 17.80 -14.67 -56.16
C HIS A 17 16.67 -14.45 -55.15
N LEU A 18 16.44 -15.43 -54.27
CA LEU A 18 15.54 -15.30 -53.13
C LEU A 18 16.34 -14.94 -51.87
N SER A 19 15.99 -13.82 -51.22
CA SER A 19 16.58 -13.42 -49.94
C SER A 19 15.55 -13.59 -48.83
N VAL A 20 15.83 -14.48 -47.88
CA VAL A 20 14.98 -14.69 -46.69
C VAL A 20 15.66 -14.01 -45.50
N PRO A 21 14.99 -13.04 -44.83
CA PRO A 21 15.59 -12.35 -43.70
C PRO A 21 15.74 -13.28 -42.49
N LEU A 22 16.89 -13.23 -41.83
CA LEU A 22 17.13 -13.94 -40.57
C LEU A 22 16.64 -13.09 -39.39
N ILE A 23 15.81 -13.69 -38.53
CA ILE A 23 15.24 -13.10 -37.33
C ILE A 23 15.52 -14.04 -36.13
N HIS A 24 15.81 -13.46 -34.97
CA HIS A 24 15.94 -14.16 -33.71
C HIS A 24 14.56 -14.36 -33.09
N GLU A 25 14.03 -15.58 -33.15
CA GLU A 25 12.80 -15.96 -32.44
C GLU A 25 13.12 -16.26 -30.98
N VAL A 26 12.55 -15.48 -30.06
CA VAL A 26 12.78 -15.54 -28.61
C VAL A 26 11.47 -15.72 -27.85
N ASP A 27 11.56 -16.13 -26.57
CA ASP A 27 10.42 -16.23 -25.65
C ASP A 27 10.87 -15.67 -24.30
N THR A 28 10.70 -14.36 -24.10
CA THR A 28 11.16 -13.72 -22.87
C THR A 28 10.10 -13.72 -21.79
N THR A 29 10.54 -13.94 -20.55
CA THR A 29 9.68 -13.91 -19.37
C THR A 29 10.30 -13.07 -18.29
N ILE A 30 9.43 -12.48 -17.47
CA ILE A 30 9.84 -11.73 -16.31
C ILE A 30 9.09 -12.22 -15.08
N THR A 31 9.81 -12.41 -13.98
CA THR A 31 9.25 -12.66 -12.65
C THR A 31 9.82 -11.63 -11.68
N GLY A 32 9.14 -11.41 -10.56
CA GLY A 32 9.57 -10.43 -9.57
C GLY A 32 9.09 -10.77 -8.18
N VAL A 33 9.87 -10.36 -7.18
CA VAL A 33 9.55 -10.45 -5.75
C VAL A 33 9.98 -9.17 -5.03
N VAL A 34 9.37 -8.91 -3.88
CA VAL A 34 9.72 -7.80 -3.00
C VAL A 34 9.90 -8.29 -1.57
N SER A 35 10.88 -7.73 -0.88
CA SER A 35 11.14 -7.98 0.53
C SER A 35 11.26 -6.68 1.32
N PRO A 36 10.53 -6.51 2.44
CA PRO A 36 9.48 -7.42 2.94
C PRO A 36 8.19 -7.37 2.09
N THR A 37 7.37 -8.42 2.14
CA THR A 37 6.04 -8.46 1.51
C THR A 37 4.99 -7.68 2.29
N SER A 38 5.25 -7.40 3.57
CA SER A 38 4.43 -6.49 4.37
C SER A 38 5.25 -5.87 5.50
N PHE A 39 4.88 -4.69 5.95
CA PHE A 39 5.45 -4.06 7.15
C PHE A 39 4.40 -3.26 7.91
N VAL A 40 4.66 -3.05 9.20
CA VAL A 40 3.78 -2.29 10.09
C VAL A 40 4.36 -0.89 10.28
N TYR A 41 3.53 0.14 10.16
CA TYR A 41 3.93 1.54 10.32
C TYR A 41 2.91 2.33 11.14
N GLY A 42 3.35 3.40 11.80
CA GLY A 42 2.47 4.23 12.61
C GLY A 42 3.24 4.92 13.73
N ASP A 43 2.54 5.73 14.50
CA ASP A 43 3.13 6.57 15.55
C ASP A 43 3.57 5.81 16.80
N SER A 44 3.00 4.64 17.03
CA SER A 44 3.29 3.73 18.14
C SER A 44 4.37 2.69 17.79
N VAL A 45 4.81 2.64 16.52
CA VAL A 45 5.86 1.72 16.08
C VAL A 45 7.22 2.31 16.44
N ASP A 46 8.11 1.47 16.98
CA ASP A 46 9.48 1.85 17.31
C ASP A 46 10.23 2.35 16.07
N ALA A 47 10.78 3.57 16.17
CA ALA A 47 11.55 4.23 15.13
C ALA A 47 12.79 3.42 14.70
N ALA A 48 13.34 2.57 15.59
CA ALA A 48 14.48 1.71 15.28
C ALA A 48 14.21 0.68 14.17
N ARG A 49 12.94 0.42 13.83
CA ARG A 49 12.55 -0.46 12.73
C ARG A 49 12.68 0.19 11.35
N PHE A 50 12.83 1.51 11.31
CA PHE A 50 12.97 2.29 10.09
C PHE A 50 14.38 2.83 9.94
N VAL A 51 14.77 3.10 8.70
CA VAL A 51 16.06 3.73 8.39
C VAL A 51 15.86 5.23 8.36
N GLN A 52 16.76 5.95 9.02
CA GLN A 52 16.87 7.40 8.93
C GLN A 52 18.15 7.73 8.16
N MET A 53 18.04 8.58 7.14
CA MET A 53 19.22 9.08 6.43
C MET A 53 19.86 10.23 7.19
N ASP A 54 21.19 10.36 7.06
CA ASP A 54 21.94 11.48 7.63
C ASP A 54 21.35 12.82 7.14
N ASN A 55 21.18 13.76 8.07
CA ASN A 55 20.61 15.09 7.84
C ASN A 55 19.12 15.12 7.42
N MET A 56 18.37 14.02 7.53
CA MET A 56 16.92 14.00 7.25
C MET A 56 16.10 13.57 8.48
N GLN A 57 14.90 14.14 8.62
CA GLN A 57 13.98 13.81 9.71
C GLN A 57 12.99 12.69 9.37
N CYS A 58 12.91 12.25 8.11
CA CYS A 58 11.97 11.21 7.69
C CYS A 58 12.46 9.81 8.06
N PHE A 59 11.49 8.95 8.40
CA PHE A 59 11.70 7.51 8.55
C PHE A 59 11.37 6.77 7.27
N PHE A 60 12.29 5.93 6.81
CA PHE A 60 12.17 5.17 5.58
C PHE A 60 12.07 3.66 5.84
N GLN A 61 11.17 3.01 5.12
CA GLN A 61 11.12 1.56 5.02
C GLN A 61 11.97 1.10 3.82
N PRO A 62 13.03 0.30 4.03
CA PRO A 62 13.75 -0.32 2.91
C PRO A 62 12.90 -1.41 2.26
N LEU A 63 12.88 -1.39 0.94
CA LEU A 63 12.22 -2.34 0.06
C LEU A 63 13.25 -2.85 -0.96
N ASN A 64 13.44 -4.16 -0.99
CA ASN A 64 14.33 -4.82 -1.93
C ASN A 64 13.48 -5.55 -2.96
N TYR A 65 13.55 -5.10 -4.20
CA TYR A 65 12.94 -5.78 -5.33
C TYR A 65 13.99 -6.60 -6.07
N THR A 66 13.63 -7.82 -6.43
CA THR A 66 14.44 -8.66 -7.32
C THR A 66 13.54 -9.10 -8.47
N PHE A 67 13.91 -8.70 -9.69
CA PHE A 67 13.30 -9.17 -10.91
C PHE A 67 14.22 -10.16 -11.62
N GLN A 68 13.67 -11.15 -12.29
CA GLN A 68 14.42 -12.11 -13.07
C GLN A 68 13.84 -12.17 -14.48
N VAL A 69 14.67 -11.86 -15.47
CA VAL A 69 14.35 -12.02 -16.90
C VAL A 69 14.95 -13.32 -17.39
N ILE A 70 14.17 -14.13 -18.10
CA ILE A 70 14.59 -15.45 -18.60
C ILE A 70 14.27 -15.54 -20.09
N ASN A 71 15.22 -16.03 -20.88
CA ASN A 71 14.99 -16.35 -22.29
C ASN A 71 14.68 -17.85 -22.44
N ASN A 72 13.41 -18.19 -22.60
CA ASN A 72 12.95 -19.56 -22.85
C ASN A 72 12.91 -19.91 -24.34
N GLY A 73 13.25 -18.95 -25.21
CA GLY A 73 13.14 -19.09 -26.65
C GLY A 73 14.22 -19.98 -27.26
N PRO A 74 14.02 -20.40 -28.53
CA PRO A 74 15.00 -21.22 -29.23
C PRO A 74 16.29 -20.45 -29.58
N SER A 75 16.20 -19.14 -29.77
CA SER A 75 17.32 -18.28 -30.16
C SER A 75 17.93 -17.52 -28.99
N ARG A 76 19.16 -17.05 -29.17
CA ARG A 76 19.80 -16.05 -28.29
C ARG A 76 19.04 -14.73 -28.41
N LEU A 77 18.63 -14.16 -27.29
CA LEU A 77 18.14 -12.79 -27.19
C LEU A 77 19.33 -11.83 -27.34
N PRO A 78 19.34 -10.94 -28.35
CA PRO A 78 20.46 -10.02 -28.55
C PRO A 78 20.48 -8.87 -27.52
N GLY A 79 19.31 -8.43 -27.05
CA GLY A 79 19.14 -7.41 -26.01
C GLY A 79 17.66 -7.19 -25.70
N SER A 80 17.37 -6.62 -24.53
CA SER A 80 16.00 -6.29 -24.11
C SER A 80 15.97 -5.09 -23.17
N THR A 81 14.80 -4.45 -23.07
CA THR A 81 14.52 -3.35 -22.16
C THR A 81 13.48 -3.80 -21.14
N VAL A 82 13.76 -3.58 -19.86
CA VAL A 82 12.82 -3.84 -18.77
C VAL A 82 12.32 -2.52 -18.21
N HIS A 83 11.00 -2.38 -18.12
CA HIS A 83 10.35 -1.27 -17.43
C HIS A 83 9.75 -1.76 -16.11
N ILE A 84 10.14 -1.10 -15.01
CA ILE A 84 9.57 -1.33 -13.68
C ILE A 84 8.84 -0.06 -13.27
N LEU A 85 7.52 -0.15 -13.11
CA LEU A 85 6.63 0.94 -12.75
C LEU A 85 6.22 0.79 -11.29
N LEU A 86 6.60 1.77 -10.46
CA LEU A 86 6.25 1.82 -9.05
C LEU A 86 5.36 3.03 -8.77
N PRO A 87 4.25 2.87 -8.01
CA PRO A 87 3.42 4.00 -7.63
C PRO A 87 4.19 4.91 -6.67
N ASN A 88 4.44 6.16 -7.09
CA ASN A 88 5.29 7.08 -6.33
C ASN A 88 4.50 8.10 -5.50
N ARG A 89 3.16 8.11 -5.60
CA ARG A 89 2.27 8.95 -4.78
C ARG A 89 1.05 8.15 -4.30
N LEU A 90 0.51 8.50 -3.13
CA LEU A 90 -0.71 7.87 -2.60
C LEU A 90 -1.99 8.28 -3.35
N GLY A 91 -2.01 9.49 -3.90
CA GLY A 91 -3.13 10.08 -4.63
C GLY A 91 -2.68 10.65 -5.97
N SER A 92 -3.57 11.43 -6.61
CA SER A 92 -3.25 12.13 -7.85
C SER A 92 -2.34 13.34 -7.64
N SER A 93 -2.36 13.92 -6.44
CA SER A 93 -1.49 15.01 -6.00
C SER A 93 -0.78 14.62 -4.70
N GLY A 94 0.27 15.37 -4.35
CA GLY A 94 1.05 15.17 -3.12
C GLY A 94 2.53 14.90 -3.36
N ALA A 95 3.24 14.65 -2.26
CA ALA A 95 4.66 14.38 -2.25
C ALA A 95 4.97 12.98 -2.78
N GLU A 96 6.15 12.85 -3.37
CA GLU A 96 6.71 11.57 -3.78
C GLU A 96 7.24 10.80 -2.59
N MET A 97 7.00 9.49 -2.57
CA MET A 97 7.29 8.65 -1.40
C MET A 97 8.40 7.63 -1.62
N LEU A 98 8.82 7.38 -2.87
CA LEU A 98 9.87 6.41 -3.18
C LEU A 98 11.18 7.11 -3.53
N HIS A 99 12.27 6.58 -3.00
CA HIS A 99 13.63 6.98 -3.33
C HIS A 99 14.45 5.76 -3.72
N VAL A 100 14.95 5.73 -4.96
CA VAL A 100 15.84 4.65 -5.42
C VAL A 100 17.23 4.90 -4.84
N GLN A 101 17.72 3.94 -4.05
CA GLN A 101 19.05 3.97 -3.47
C GLN A 101 20.07 3.37 -4.43
N GLU A 102 19.75 2.21 -5.00
CA GLU A 102 20.67 1.45 -5.84
C GLU A 102 19.91 0.54 -6.81
N THR A 103 20.52 0.32 -7.98
CA THR A 103 20.07 -0.64 -9.00
C THR A 103 21.27 -1.46 -9.46
N VAL A 104 21.19 -2.78 -9.37
CA VAL A 104 22.26 -3.69 -9.80
C VAL A 104 21.69 -4.68 -10.81
N VAL A 105 22.35 -4.83 -11.95
CA VAL A 105 22.04 -5.87 -12.93
C VAL A 105 23.05 -6.99 -12.78
N GLY A 106 22.57 -8.23 -12.68
CA GLY A 106 23.42 -9.40 -12.46
C GLY A 106 24.55 -9.50 -13.49
N GLN A 107 25.74 -9.91 -13.04
CA GLN A 107 26.98 -10.00 -13.84
C GLN A 107 27.34 -8.72 -14.61
N GLU A 108 26.88 -7.54 -14.16
CA GLU A 108 27.16 -6.22 -14.79
C GLU A 108 26.76 -6.15 -16.27
N LYS A 109 25.80 -6.99 -16.67
CA LYS A 109 25.38 -7.20 -18.06
C LYS A 109 24.18 -6.33 -18.45
N GLY A 110 24.17 -5.10 -17.95
CA GLY A 110 23.12 -4.11 -18.20
C GLY A 110 23.24 -2.89 -17.30
N ASN A 111 22.41 -1.90 -17.56
CA ASN A 111 22.33 -0.68 -16.76
C ASN A 111 20.87 -0.26 -16.54
N CYS A 112 20.60 0.41 -15.43
CA CYS A 112 19.27 0.94 -15.12
C CYS A 112 19.32 2.46 -15.01
N THR A 113 18.26 3.10 -15.49
CA THR A 113 18.08 4.55 -15.46
C THR A 113 16.72 4.88 -14.85
N TYR A 114 16.65 5.97 -14.09
CA TYR A 114 15.45 6.41 -13.41
C TYR A 114 15.52 7.91 -13.14
N HIS A 115 14.35 8.54 -12.99
CA HIS A 115 14.28 9.94 -12.59
C HIS A 115 14.59 10.07 -11.10
N ARG A 116 15.59 10.89 -10.74
CA ARG A 116 15.94 11.15 -9.34
C ARG A 116 14.99 12.19 -8.76
N ASN A 117 14.32 11.83 -7.67
CA ASN A 117 13.55 12.78 -6.87
C ASN A 117 14.53 13.71 -6.11
N PRO A 118 14.50 15.04 -6.33
CA PRO A 118 15.40 15.99 -5.66
C PRO A 118 15.07 16.21 -4.18
N THR A 119 13.86 15.86 -3.73
CA THR A 119 13.39 16.03 -2.35
C THR A 119 12.91 14.68 -1.77
N PRO A 120 13.84 13.82 -1.32
CA PRO A 120 13.49 12.47 -0.88
C PRO A 120 12.75 12.43 0.47
N CYS A 121 12.95 13.44 1.32
CA CYS A 121 12.23 13.58 2.58
C CYS A 121 11.23 14.72 2.47
N THR A 122 9.95 14.37 2.48
CA THR A 122 8.86 15.32 2.68
C THR A 122 8.05 14.83 3.87
N ILE A 123 7.97 15.66 4.91
CA ILE A 123 7.06 15.44 6.04
C ILE A 123 5.84 16.31 5.75
N PRO A 124 4.65 15.72 5.53
CA PRO A 124 3.44 16.50 5.35
C PRO A 124 3.19 17.35 6.61
N GLN A 125 3.37 18.66 6.49
CA GLN A 125 3.15 19.58 7.60
C GLN A 125 1.66 19.93 7.67
N ASP A 126 0.90 19.23 8.50
CA ASP A 126 -0.42 19.68 8.92
C ASP A 126 -0.33 20.22 10.35
N GLN A 127 -0.96 21.36 10.59
CA GLN A 127 -1.15 21.94 11.90
C GLN A 127 -2.18 21.07 12.63
N GLU A 128 -1.74 19.94 13.19
CA GLU A 128 -2.64 18.95 13.77
C GLU A 128 -3.40 19.53 14.98
N SER A 129 -4.65 19.93 14.77
CA SER A 129 -5.57 20.13 15.87
C SER A 129 -5.91 18.76 16.48
N ILE A 130 -5.93 18.67 17.81
CA ILE A 130 -6.21 17.44 18.57
C ILE A 130 -7.52 16.75 18.11
N PHE A 131 -8.50 17.53 17.64
CA PHE A 131 -9.76 17.03 17.11
C PHE A 131 -9.61 16.20 15.84
N HIS A 132 -8.71 16.59 14.93
CA HIS A 132 -8.45 15.84 13.70
C HIS A 132 -7.75 14.51 13.97
N THR A 133 -6.85 14.44 14.95
CA THR A 133 -6.19 13.19 15.35
C THR A 133 -7.17 12.18 15.95
N ILE A 134 -8.10 12.64 16.80
CA ILE A 134 -9.15 11.77 17.38
C ILE A 134 -10.11 11.29 16.30
N PHE A 135 -10.52 12.15 15.35
CA PHE A 135 -11.40 11.75 14.25
C PHE A 135 -10.70 10.82 13.25
N ALA A 136 -9.43 11.10 12.92
CA ALA A 136 -8.62 10.22 12.07
C ALA A 136 -8.52 8.82 12.67
N PHE A 137 -8.39 8.70 13.99
CA PHE A 137 -8.35 7.41 14.69
C PHE A 137 -9.62 6.57 14.48
N PHE A 138 -10.82 7.16 14.62
CA PHE A 138 -12.08 6.45 14.38
C PHE A 138 -12.41 6.23 12.90
N THR A 139 -11.74 6.93 12.00
CA THR A 139 -12.01 6.88 10.56
C THR A 139 -11.02 6.03 9.79
N LYS A 140 -9.91 5.59 10.40
CA LYS A 140 -8.97 4.72 9.68
C LYS A 140 -9.59 3.36 9.43
N SER A 141 -9.99 3.09 8.20
CA SER A 141 -10.65 1.84 7.83
C SER A 141 -10.52 1.57 6.34
N GLY A 142 -10.53 0.30 5.98
CA GLY A 142 -10.52 -0.15 4.60
C GLY A 142 -9.13 -0.31 3.99
N ARG A 143 -9.14 -0.85 2.77
CA ARG A 143 -7.96 -1.16 1.97
C ARG A 143 -7.86 -0.18 0.81
N LYS A 144 -6.70 0.45 0.66
CA LYS A 144 -6.38 1.29 -0.50
C LYS A 144 -5.33 0.61 -1.37
N VAL A 145 -5.65 0.47 -2.65
CA VAL A 145 -4.73 -0.07 -3.65
C VAL A 145 -4.12 1.09 -4.45
N VAL A 146 -2.80 1.15 -4.49
CA VAL A 146 -2.03 2.12 -5.26
C VAL A 146 -1.34 1.40 -6.41
N ASP A 147 -1.63 1.82 -7.63
CA ASP A 147 -1.22 1.14 -8.87
C ASP A 147 -1.07 2.18 -9.99
N CYS A 148 -0.10 1.97 -10.86
CA CYS A 148 0.28 2.86 -11.96
C CYS A 148 -0.71 2.88 -13.12
N GLU A 149 -1.49 1.82 -13.29
CA GLU A 149 -2.44 1.70 -14.42
C GLU A 149 -3.68 2.60 -14.25
N ARG A 150 -3.90 3.16 -13.06
CA ARG A 150 -5.05 4.01 -12.78
C ARG A 150 -4.80 5.45 -13.23
N PRO A 151 -5.76 6.10 -13.93
CA PRO A 151 -5.59 7.46 -14.43
C PRO A 151 -5.29 8.46 -13.31
N GLY A 152 -4.36 9.39 -13.59
CA GLY A 152 -3.98 10.47 -12.70
C GLY A 152 -2.96 10.12 -11.61
N ARG A 153 -2.34 8.93 -11.60
CA ARG A 153 -1.27 8.57 -10.64
C ARG A 153 0.12 8.80 -11.24
N SER A 154 1.01 9.39 -10.43
CA SER A 154 2.43 9.55 -10.79
C SER A 154 3.22 8.28 -10.44
N CYS A 155 3.99 7.79 -11.40
CA CYS A 155 4.80 6.58 -11.25
C CYS A 155 6.28 6.89 -11.41
N LEU A 156 7.06 6.24 -10.54
CA LEU A 156 8.49 6.10 -10.71
C LEU A 156 8.72 5.00 -11.73
N ILE A 157 9.41 5.33 -12.82
CA ILE A 157 9.75 4.40 -13.89
C ILE A 157 11.25 4.13 -13.83
N ILE A 158 11.61 2.86 -13.65
CA ILE A 158 12.99 2.39 -13.75
C ILE A 158 13.11 1.63 -15.07
N THR A 159 14.02 2.07 -15.93
CA THR A 159 14.27 1.47 -17.24
C THR A 159 15.63 0.81 -17.24
N CYS A 160 15.67 -0.51 -17.39
CA CYS A 160 16.90 -1.29 -17.40
C CYS A 160 17.15 -1.87 -18.80
N LEU A 161 18.33 -1.58 -19.36
CA LEU A 161 18.78 -2.18 -20.61
C LEU A 161 19.60 -3.43 -20.28
N LEU A 162 19.20 -4.56 -20.83
CA LEU A 162 19.88 -5.83 -20.64
C LEU A 162 20.64 -6.22 -21.91
N SER A 163 21.86 -6.71 -21.72
CA SER A 163 22.67 -7.29 -22.79
C SER A 163 22.12 -8.65 -23.26
N SER A 164 22.81 -9.27 -24.20
CA SER A 164 22.41 -10.55 -24.77
C SER A 164 22.25 -11.65 -23.72
N LEU A 165 21.17 -12.42 -23.87
CA LEU A 165 20.81 -13.56 -23.04
C LEU A 165 20.80 -14.84 -23.89
N ALA A 166 21.61 -15.82 -23.52
CA ALA A 166 21.61 -17.11 -24.18
C ALA A 166 20.28 -17.85 -23.95
N LYS A 167 20.06 -18.94 -24.70
CA LYS A 167 18.93 -19.83 -24.47
C LYS A 167 18.99 -20.38 -23.04
N GLU A 168 17.84 -20.35 -22.35
CA GLU A 168 17.66 -20.80 -20.96
C GLU A 168 18.52 -20.03 -19.93
N GLU A 169 19.16 -18.93 -20.34
CA GLU A 169 19.88 -18.04 -19.42
C GLU A 169 18.89 -17.07 -18.76
N SER A 170 19.19 -16.70 -17.51
CA SER A 170 18.44 -15.69 -16.77
C SER A 170 19.32 -14.54 -16.29
N ARG A 171 18.70 -13.37 -16.13
CA ARG A 171 19.33 -12.14 -15.68
C ARG A 171 18.54 -11.55 -14.51
N SER A 172 19.20 -11.37 -13.37
CA SER A 172 18.60 -10.67 -12.23
C SER A 172 18.75 -9.16 -12.35
N ILE A 173 17.76 -8.43 -11.84
CA ILE A 173 17.76 -6.99 -11.62
C ILE A 173 17.36 -6.76 -10.17
N ASP A 174 18.30 -6.28 -9.36
CA ASP A 174 18.08 -5.97 -7.96
C ASP A 174 17.94 -4.46 -7.78
N VAL A 175 16.85 -4.04 -7.14
CA VAL A 175 16.52 -2.63 -6.93
C VAL A 175 16.27 -2.38 -5.45
N ARG A 176 17.08 -1.51 -4.84
CA ARG A 176 16.93 -1.08 -3.45
C ARG A 176 16.23 0.27 -3.41
N ILE A 177 15.08 0.32 -2.75
CA ILE A 177 14.21 1.50 -2.66
C ILE A 177 13.93 1.81 -1.20
N LEU A 178 13.87 3.09 -0.88
CA LEU A 178 13.48 3.61 0.42
C LEU A 178 12.11 4.28 0.28
N LEU A 179 11.14 3.80 1.06
CA LEU A 179 9.78 4.31 1.11
C LEU A 179 9.62 5.24 2.32
N ASN A 180 9.34 6.52 2.08
CA ASN A 180 9.08 7.50 3.13
C ASN A 180 7.76 7.20 3.86
N THR A 181 7.85 6.73 5.09
CA THR A 181 6.69 6.28 5.88
C THR A 181 5.87 7.44 6.45
N GLU A 182 6.45 8.64 6.55
CA GLU A 182 5.74 9.84 7.05
C GLU A 182 4.56 10.21 6.15
N ILE A 183 4.70 10.00 4.84
CA ILE A 183 3.62 10.25 3.87
C ILE A 183 2.44 9.28 4.09
N LEU A 184 2.72 8.05 4.53
CA LEU A 184 1.69 7.03 4.77
C LEU A 184 0.82 7.33 6.00
N LYS A 185 1.37 8.04 7.00
CA LYS A 185 0.65 8.38 8.22
C LYS A 185 -0.57 9.26 7.96
N LYS A 186 -0.53 10.08 6.90
CA LYS A 186 -1.63 10.95 6.46
C LYS A 186 -2.82 10.21 5.84
N ASP A 187 -2.61 8.98 5.35
CA ASP A 187 -3.69 8.22 4.71
C ASP A 187 -4.70 7.69 5.74
N THR A 188 -5.98 7.67 5.41
CA THR A 188 -7.04 7.15 6.28
C THR A 188 -7.28 5.65 6.10
N SER A 189 -6.49 4.93 5.30
CA SER A 189 -6.67 3.48 5.13
C SER A 189 -5.93 2.72 6.24
N SER A 190 -6.49 1.60 6.68
CA SER A 190 -5.81 0.70 7.63
C SER A 190 -4.74 -0.15 6.93
N VAL A 191 -4.96 -0.46 5.64
CA VAL A 191 -4.03 -1.20 4.79
C VAL A 191 -3.83 -0.45 3.47
N ILE A 192 -2.58 -0.21 3.11
CA ILE A 192 -2.21 0.33 1.80
C ILE A 192 -1.47 -0.77 1.04
N GLN A 193 -2.05 -1.22 -0.06
CA GLN A 193 -1.47 -2.22 -0.95
C GLN A 193 -0.84 -1.52 -2.15
N PHE A 194 0.44 -1.81 -2.38
CA PHE A 194 1.22 -1.23 -3.47
C PHE A 194 1.39 -2.28 -4.56
N VAL A 195 1.07 -1.91 -5.79
CA VAL A 195 1.21 -2.77 -6.97
C VAL A 195 2.32 -2.21 -7.84
N THR A 196 3.42 -2.94 -7.91
CA THR A 196 4.54 -2.69 -8.82
C THR A 196 4.39 -3.56 -10.06
N ARG A 197 4.58 -2.99 -11.25
CA ARG A 197 4.48 -3.72 -12.51
C ARG A 197 5.82 -3.76 -13.21
N GLY A 198 6.23 -4.95 -13.65
CA GLY A 198 7.39 -5.16 -14.50
C GLY A 198 6.95 -5.61 -15.88
N SER A 199 7.61 -5.10 -16.93
CA SER A 199 7.45 -5.60 -18.29
C SER A 199 8.81 -5.69 -18.98
N VAL A 200 9.05 -6.77 -19.71
CA VAL A 200 10.21 -6.91 -20.60
C VAL A 200 9.77 -6.65 -22.04
N MET A 201 10.62 -5.96 -22.80
CA MET A 201 10.40 -5.66 -24.21
C MET A 201 11.65 -6.02 -25.00
N VAL A 202 11.48 -6.74 -26.10
CA VAL A 202 12.57 -7.08 -27.01
C VAL A 202 12.89 -5.89 -27.92
N ASP A 203 14.18 -5.65 -28.16
CA ASP A 203 14.60 -4.61 -29.11
C ASP A 203 14.44 -5.10 -30.55
N THR A 204 13.38 -4.62 -31.21
CA THR A 204 13.06 -4.98 -32.60
C THR A 204 14.14 -4.54 -33.59
N ASN A 205 14.98 -3.55 -33.26
CA ASN A 205 16.08 -3.11 -34.12
C ASN A 205 17.18 -4.17 -34.22
N LEU A 206 17.25 -5.09 -33.25
CA LEU A 206 18.20 -6.20 -33.23
C LEU A 206 17.65 -7.44 -33.95
N ARG A 207 16.61 -7.28 -34.77
CA ARG A 207 15.95 -8.36 -35.54
C ARG A 207 15.51 -9.51 -34.64
N ALA A 208 14.99 -9.21 -33.47
CA ALA A 208 14.42 -10.18 -32.55
C ALA A 208 12.90 -9.99 -32.43
N VAL A 209 12.18 -11.11 -32.34
CA VAL A 209 10.72 -11.15 -32.28
C VAL A 209 10.29 -12.20 -31.25
N GLU A 210 9.30 -11.86 -30.45
CA GLU A 210 8.67 -12.77 -29.50
C GLU A 210 7.81 -13.81 -30.21
N VAL A 211 7.82 -15.04 -29.69
CA VAL A 211 6.95 -16.12 -30.16
C VAL A 211 5.47 -15.77 -29.95
N SER A 212 4.61 -16.10 -30.91
CA SER A 212 3.21 -15.68 -30.89
C SER A 212 2.36 -16.27 -29.75
N ASN A 213 2.78 -17.40 -29.19
CA ASN A 213 2.16 -18.07 -28.04
C ASN A 213 3.20 -18.26 -26.92
N GLY A 214 3.99 -17.22 -26.67
CA GLY A 214 5.01 -17.20 -25.62
C GLY A 214 4.43 -17.16 -24.22
N LEU A 215 5.35 -17.11 -23.26
CA LEU A 215 5.05 -16.89 -21.86
C LEU A 215 4.77 -15.39 -21.60
N SER A 216 4.40 -15.04 -20.37
CA SER A 216 4.06 -13.66 -20.01
C SER A 216 5.30 -12.76 -19.94
N GLU A 217 5.29 -11.70 -20.75
CA GLU A 217 6.25 -10.59 -20.74
C GLU A 217 5.98 -9.57 -19.60
N HIS A 218 4.93 -9.80 -18.81
CA HIS A 218 4.51 -8.94 -17.71
C HIS A 218 4.53 -9.67 -16.37
N THR A 219 4.87 -8.95 -15.31
CA THR A 219 4.80 -9.43 -13.92
C THR A 219 4.28 -8.35 -12.98
N THR A 220 3.66 -8.78 -11.88
CA THR A 220 3.12 -7.90 -10.84
C THR A 220 3.68 -8.31 -9.48
N VAL A 221 4.22 -7.35 -8.75
CA VAL A 221 4.78 -7.54 -7.42
C VAL A 221 4.01 -6.68 -6.43
N VAL A 222 3.62 -7.25 -5.30
CA VAL A 222 2.74 -6.59 -4.33
C VAL A 222 3.35 -6.64 -2.93
N PHE A 223 3.28 -5.51 -2.23
CA PHE A 223 3.50 -5.47 -0.78
C PHE A 223 2.41 -4.66 -0.08
N GLU A 224 2.24 -4.91 1.22
CA GLU A 224 1.25 -4.22 2.06
C GLU A 224 1.91 -3.42 3.18
N ALA A 225 1.52 -2.15 3.30
CA ALA A 225 1.82 -1.33 4.48
C ALA A 225 0.61 -1.37 5.42
N LEU A 226 0.83 -1.89 6.63
CA LEU A 226 -0.20 -2.09 7.65
C LEU A 226 -0.09 -0.99 8.70
N HIS A 227 -1.14 -0.21 8.89
CA HIS A 227 -1.11 0.84 9.90
C HIS A 227 -1.25 0.24 11.31
N ASN A 228 -0.36 0.57 12.23
CA ASN A 228 -0.50 0.25 13.64
C ASN A 228 -1.55 1.18 14.24
N MET A 229 -2.79 0.69 14.34
CA MET A 229 -3.94 1.44 14.83
C MET A 229 -3.90 1.65 16.36
N GLU A 230 -2.72 1.59 16.98
CA GLU A 230 -2.55 1.80 18.42
C GLU A 230 -2.30 3.29 18.70
N PRO A 231 -3.21 3.96 19.44
CA PRO A 231 -3.11 5.37 19.71
C PRO A 231 -1.95 5.67 20.66
N ARG A 232 -1.33 6.85 20.51
CA ARG A 232 -0.36 7.34 21.50
C ARG A 232 -1.03 7.44 22.87
N GLY A 233 -0.34 7.03 23.94
CA GLY A 233 -0.93 6.94 25.29
C GLY A 233 -1.59 8.24 25.78
N TYR A 234 -1.08 9.41 25.38
CA TYR A 234 -1.71 10.69 25.75
C TYR A 234 -3.09 10.88 25.10
N VAL A 235 -3.30 10.39 23.86
CA VAL A 235 -4.59 10.48 23.15
C VAL A 235 -5.64 9.64 23.87
N VAL A 236 -5.25 8.44 24.32
CA VAL A 236 -6.11 7.58 25.15
C VAL A 236 -6.52 8.30 26.43
N GLY A 237 -5.58 8.97 27.10
CA GLY A 237 -5.86 9.76 28.29
C GLY A 237 -6.90 10.86 28.06
N TRP A 238 -6.78 11.61 26.95
CA TRP A 238 -7.77 12.64 26.58
C TRP A 238 -9.14 12.05 26.24
N ILE A 239 -9.19 10.93 25.53
CA ILE A 239 -10.45 10.24 25.22
C ILE A 239 -11.17 9.85 26.52
N ILE A 240 -10.46 9.30 27.50
CA ILE A 240 -11.02 8.94 28.81
C ILE A 240 -11.52 10.21 29.53
N ALA A 241 -10.71 11.26 29.59
CA ALA A 241 -11.07 12.51 30.26
C ALA A 241 -12.33 13.17 29.66
N ILE A 242 -12.41 13.26 28.33
CA ILE A 242 -13.56 13.82 27.61
C ILE A 242 -14.80 12.94 27.80
N SER A 243 -14.64 11.62 27.73
CA SER A 243 -15.74 10.67 27.92
C SER A 243 -16.34 10.76 29.32
N LEU A 244 -15.50 10.92 30.36
CA LEU A 244 -15.97 11.14 31.73
C LEU A 244 -16.71 12.46 31.88
N LEU A 245 -16.19 13.55 31.31
CA LEU A 245 -16.81 14.87 31.40
C LEU A 245 -18.19 14.90 30.71
N VAL A 246 -18.30 14.32 29.52
CA VAL A 246 -19.56 14.18 28.79
C VAL A 246 -20.51 13.22 29.52
N GLY A 247 -20.01 12.11 30.04
CA GLY A 247 -20.81 11.15 30.82
C GLY A 247 -21.43 11.78 32.07
N ILE A 248 -20.67 12.58 32.82
CA ILE A 248 -21.18 13.31 33.98
C ILE A 248 -22.22 14.35 33.55
N LEU A 249 -21.97 15.09 32.47
CA LEU A 249 -22.92 16.08 31.95
C LEU A 249 -24.26 15.43 31.59
N ILE A 250 -24.24 14.30 30.89
CA ILE A 250 -25.45 13.54 30.53
C ILE A 250 -26.14 13.00 31.78
N PHE A 251 -25.39 12.47 32.75
CA PHE A 251 -25.94 11.96 34.01
C PHE A 251 -26.66 13.07 34.79
N LEU A 252 -26.07 14.26 34.89
CA LEU A 252 -26.70 15.42 35.54
C LEU A 252 -27.96 15.87 34.79
N LEU A 253 -27.92 15.88 33.45
CA LEU A 253 -29.08 16.23 32.62
C LEU A 253 -30.22 15.23 32.84
N LEU A 254 -29.92 13.93 32.83
CA LEU A 254 -30.90 12.87 33.13
C LEU A 254 -31.45 13.01 34.54
N ALA A 255 -30.62 13.32 35.54
CA ALA A 255 -31.09 13.57 36.91
C ALA A 255 -32.08 14.74 36.98
N VAL A 256 -31.80 15.85 36.29
CA VAL A 256 -32.70 17.02 36.19
C VAL A 256 -34.00 16.67 35.47
N LEU A 257 -33.92 15.87 34.40
CA LEU A 257 -35.07 15.46 33.59
C LEU A 257 -35.98 14.50 34.39
N LEU A 258 -35.40 13.51 35.06
CA LEU A 258 -36.11 12.61 35.99
C LEU A 258 -36.69 13.38 37.20
N TRP A 259 -35.98 14.38 37.70
CA TRP A 259 -36.48 15.26 38.76
C TRP A 259 -37.72 16.06 38.29
N LYS A 260 -37.67 16.62 37.08
CA LYS A 260 -38.79 17.38 36.48
C LYS A 260 -40.00 16.50 36.14
N ILE A 261 -39.79 15.27 35.69
CA ILE A 261 -40.84 14.27 35.45
C ILE A 261 -41.46 13.77 36.77
N GLY A 262 -40.84 14.06 37.92
CA GLY A 262 -41.36 13.70 39.23
C GLY A 262 -41.01 12.28 39.67
N PHE A 263 -40.05 11.62 39.00
CA PHE A 263 -39.57 10.29 39.38
C PHE A 263 -39.01 10.26 40.81
N PHE A 264 -38.29 11.32 41.22
CA PHE A 264 -37.81 11.49 42.60
C PHE A 264 -38.84 12.11 43.55
N ARG A 265 -39.98 12.57 43.02
CA ARG A 265 -41.02 13.27 43.76
C ARG A 265 -42.18 12.31 44.08
N ARG A 266 -41.91 11.34 44.96
CA ARG A 266 -42.83 10.67 45.94
C ARG A 266 -42.72 9.14 45.96
N ARG A 267 -42.42 8.62 47.15
CA ARG A 267 -43.30 7.73 47.95
C ARG A 267 -42.79 7.49 49.38
N TYR A 268 -41.60 7.93 49.78
CA TYR A 268 -41.17 7.76 51.18
C TYR A 268 -41.98 8.59 52.20
N LYS A 269 -42.44 9.80 51.85
CA LYS A 269 -43.20 10.64 52.79
C LYS A 269 -44.59 10.07 53.08
N GLU A 270 -45.28 9.58 52.05
CA GLU A 270 -46.58 8.92 52.17
C GLU A 270 -46.46 7.56 52.90
N ILE A 271 -45.39 6.79 52.66
CA ILE A 271 -45.15 5.52 53.37
C ILE A 271 -44.79 5.77 54.84
N ILE A 272 -43.97 6.78 55.16
CA ILE A 272 -43.60 7.13 56.55
C ILE A 272 -44.80 7.70 57.32
N GLU A 273 -45.65 8.54 56.70
CA GLU A 273 -46.89 9.00 57.34
C GLU A 273 -47.90 7.87 57.53
N ALA A 274 -47.98 6.90 56.60
CA ALA A 274 -48.80 5.71 56.78
C ALA A 274 -48.27 4.79 57.91
N GLU A 275 -46.95 4.58 58.00
CA GLU A 275 -46.32 3.80 59.08
C GLU A 275 -46.46 4.50 60.44
N LYS A 276 -46.36 5.84 60.46
CA LYS A 276 -46.57 6.65 61.66
C LYS A 276 -48.03 6.64 62.11
N ASN A 277 -48.99 6.82 61.20
CA ASN A 277 -50.41 6.70 61.51
C ASN A 277 -50.78 5.28 61.99
N ARG A 278 -50.12 4.24 61.46
CA ARG A 278 -50.30 2.86 61.95
C ARG A 278 -49.78 2.69 63.38
N LYS A 279 -48.61 3.24 63.70
CA LYS A 279 -48.05 3.24 65.07
C LYS A 279 -48.93 4.04 66.05
N ASP A 280 -49.38 5.22 65.66
CA ASP A 280 -50.26 6.06 66.49
C ASP A 280 -51.63 5.38 66.71
N SER A 281 -52.11 4.55 65.75
CA SER A 281 -53.31 3.74 65.93
C SER A 281 -53.11 2.53 66.86
N ASP A 282 -51.95 1.86 66.81
CA ASP A 282 -51.64 0.73 67.70
C ASP A 282 -51.49 1.18 69.16
N GLU A 283 -50.88 2.34 69.43
CA GLU A 283 -50.81 2.92 70.79
C GLU A 283 -52.19 3.36 71.32
N SER A 284 -53.14 3.67 70.43
CA SER A 284 -54.51 4.06 70.79
C SER A 284 -55.44 2.87 71.11
N TRP A 285 -55.02 1.62 70.94
CA TRP A 285 -55.82 0.47 71.40
C TRP A 285 -55.35 -0.08 72.76
N ASP A 286 -54.13 0.27 73.17
CA ASP A 286 -53.50 -0.23 74.41
C ASP A 286 -54.14 0.36 75.68
N TRP A 287 -54.83 1.51 75.57
CA TRP A 287 -55.60 2.09 76.67
C TRP A 287 -57.01 1.49 76.84
N VAL A 288 -57.56 0.85 75.79
CA VAL A 288 -58.90 0.23 75.83
C VAL A 288 -58.86 -1.13 76.53
N GLN A 289 -57.79 -1.91 76.34
CA GLN A 289 -57.68 -3.26 76.92
C GLN A 289 -57.30 -3.29 78.41
N LYS A 290 -56.91 -2.16 79.00
CA LYS A 290 -56.51 -2.08 80.42
C LYS A 290 -57.66 -1.78 81.39
N SER A 291 -58.89 -1.77 80.88
CA SER A 291 -60.12 -1.50 81.64
C SER A 291 -60.99 -2.75 81.78
N GLN A 292 -60.50 -3.74 82.52
CA GLN A 292 -61.35 -4.75 83.17
C GLN A 292 -60.70 -5.28 84.44
#